data_AF-A0A3A9ZM95-F1
#
_entry.id   AF-A0A3A9ZM95-F1
#
_cell.length_a   1.000
_cell.length_b   1.000
_cell.length_c   1.000
_cell.angle_alpha   90.00
_cell.angle_beta   90.00
_cell.angle_gamma   90.00
#
_symmetry.space_group_name_H-M   'P 1'
#
loop_
_entity.id
_entity.type
_entity.pdbx_description
1 polymer ?
#
loop_
_entity_poly.entity_id
_entity_poly.type
_entity_poly.pdbx_seq_one_letter_code
_entity_poly.pdbx_strand_id
1 'polypeptide(L)'
;MLLAMALVVTATLLVPPTAASASGRPVTICFMVGTIGGRPIFDCHTIYLPEFTPKPIGPVECLTCPPVFDLWDRVDPEKRFEYLDRLGRGLSLLGEAAQAADPVKARRLRETATENFWSSAKLLDGSEVKLDQVGWADVKNEKFLGDPDPQPSLVASGENLAGGLGLMQLALGDPHPEPNIEAAMARFDQAYKDLGTLFAG
;
A
#
# COMPACT_ATOMS: atom_id res chain seq x y z
N MET A 1 -31.99 -59.81 -28.90
CA MET A 1 -32.40 -59.08 -27.69
C MET A 1 -31.13 -58.70 -26.95
N LEU A 2 -30.95 -57.40 -26.69
CA LEU A 2 -29.72 -56.77 -26.15
C LEU A 2 -29.38 -57.27 -24.74
N LEU A 3 -28.09 -57.25 -24.38
CA LEU A 3 -27.68 -56.85 -23.02
C LEU A 3 -26.33 -56.12 -23.04
N ALA A 4 -26.38 -54.92 -22.46
CA ALA A 4 -25.40 -53.86 -22.51
C ALA A 4 -24.27 -54.06 -21.50
N MET A 5 -23.04 -53.71 -21.90
CA MET A 5 -21.93 -53.50 -20.99
C MET A 5 -21.99 -52.07 -20.43
N ALA A 6 -22.09 -51.93 -19.11
CA ALA A 6 -21.94 -50.66 -18.42
C ALA A 6 -20.44 -50.40 -18.15
N LEU A 7 -19.86 -49.39 -18.80
CA LEU A 7 -18.58 -48.79 -18.38
C LEU A 7 -18.86 -47.69 -17.35
N VAL A 8 -18.33 -47.84 -16.14
CA VAL A 8 -18.28 -46.79 -15.13
C VAL A 8 -17.01 -45.98 -15.35
N VAL A 9 -17.14 -44.76 -15.85
CA VAL A 9 -16.04 -43.79 -15.95
C VAL A 9 -15.95 -43.03 -14.63
N THR A 10 -14.95 -43.34 -13.80
CA THR A 10 -14.62 -42.55 -12.61
C THR A 10 -13.94 -41.26 -13.03
N ALA A 11 -14.70 -40.16 -13.05
CA ALA A 11 -14.15 -38.82 -13.18
C ALA A 11 -13.44 -38.43 -11.87
N THR A 12 -12.11 -38.46 -11.85
CA THR A 12 -11.31 -37.81 -10.82
C THR A 12 -11.51 -36.30 -10.93
N LEU A 13 -12.28 -35.72 -10.01
CA LEU A 13 -12.40 -34.28 -9.85
C LEU A 13 -11.02 -33.74 -9.41
N LEU A 14 -10.28 -33.16 -10.36
CA LEU A 14 -9.14 -32.30 -10.08
C LEU A 14 -9.69 -31.05 -9.40
N VAL A 15 -9.67 -31.02 -8.06
CA VAL A 15 -9.83 -29.76 -7.31
C VAL A 15 -8.62 -28.90 -7.67
N PRO A 16 -8.80 -27.72 -8.29
CA PRO A 16 -7.66 -26.84 -8.54
C PRO A 16 -7.01 -26.52 -7.18
N PRO A 17 -5.66 -26.55 -7.07
CA PRO A 17 -5.02 -26.11 -5.85
C PRO A 17 -5.49 -24.69 -5.58
N THR A 18 -6.18 -24.50 -4.45
CA THR A 18 -6.41 -23.16 -3.90
C THR A 18 -5.06 -22.47 -3.90
N ALA A 19 -4.93 -21.42 -4.71
CA ALA A 19 -3.75 -20.59 -4.74
C ALA A 19 -3.39 -20.28 -3.29
N ALA A 20 -2.18 -20.66 -2.86
CA ALA A 20 -1.72 -20.42 -1.51
C ALA A 20 -1.97 -18.93 -1.19
N SER A 21 -2.96 -18.69 -0.33
CA SER A 21 -3.34 -17.35 0.11
C SER A 21 -2.10 -16.72 0.75
N ALA A 22 -1.83 -15.46 0.40
CA ALA A 22 -0.79 -14.67 1.04
C ALA A 22 -0.90 -14.84 2.56
N SER A 23 0.18 -15.30 3.20
CA SER A 23 0.21 -15.65 4.63
C SER A 23 0.28 -14.42 5.55
N GLY A 24 -0.24 -13.28 5.08
CA GLY A 24 -0.15 -12.00 5.77
C GLY A 24 -1.48 -11.55 6.36
N ARG A 25 -1.40 -10.69 7.37
CA ARG A 25 -2.54 -10.06 8.00
C ARG A 25 -2.92 -8.78 7.25
N PRO A 26 -4.18 -8.61 6.82
CA PRO A 26 -4.60 -7.38 6.18
C PRO A 26 -4.67 -6.25 7.20
N VAL A 27 -4.11 -5.09 6.84
CA VAL A 27 -4.29 -3.83 7.56
C VAL A 27 -4.70 -2.75 6.57
N THR A 28 -5.44 -1.76 7.07
CA THR A 28 -5.83 -0.60 6.28
C THR A 28 -4.92 0.56 6.65
N ILE A 29 -4.44 1.26 5.64
CA ILE A 29 -3.80 2.58 5.76
C ILE A 29 -4.58 3.57 4.90
N CYS A 30 -4.44 4.86 5.17
CA CYS A 30 -5.10 5.89 4.37
C CYS A 30 -4.14 7.00 3.95
N PHE A 31 -4.52 7.71 2.90
CA PHE A 31 -3.91 8.96 2.47
C PHE A 31 -4.94 10.08 2.53
N MET A 32 -4.55 11.27 3.02
CA MET A 32 -5.41 12.43 2.94
C MET A 32 -5.34 13.03 1.53
N VAL A 33 -6.45 12.94 0.80
CA VAL A 33 -6.53 13.40 -0.61
C VAL A 33 -7.13 14.80 -0.74
N GLY A 34 -7.68 15.37 0.33
CA GLY A 34 -8.21 16.73 0.35
C GLY A 34 -9.26 16.95 1.43
N THR A 35 -10.01 18.05 1.33
CA THR A 35 -11.13 18.35 2.23
C THR A 35 -12.35 18.86 1.45
N ILE A 36 -13.57 18.50 1.90
CA ILE A 36 -14.83 19.07 1.40
C ILE A 36 -15.61 19.67 2.57
N GLY A 37 -15.84 20.98 2.53
CA GLY A 37 -16.56 21.67 3.60
C GLY A 37 -15.89 21.52 4.97
N GLY A 38 -14.55 21.49 5.00
CA GLY A 38 -13.74 21.30 6.21
C GLY A 38 -13.62 19.85 6.70
N ARG A 39 -14.20 18.88 5.98
CA ARG A 39 -14.08 17.46 6.31
C ARG A 39 -12.99 16.79 5.47
N PRO A 40 -12.05 16.04 6.07
CA PRO A 40 -11.04 15.32 5.33
C PRO A 40 -11.65 14.22 4.47
N ILE A 41 -11.06 14.04 3.29
CA ILE A 41 -11.32 12.91 2.41
C ILE A 41 -10.10 11.99 2.51
N PHE A 42 -10.38 10.71 2.73
CA PHE A 42 -9.35 9.68 2.81
C PHE A 42 -9.48 8.72 1.64
N ASP A 43 -8.34 8.39 1.04
CA ASP A 43 -8.22 7.25 0.13
C ASP A 43 -7.47 6.12 0.86
N CYS A 44 -8.16 5.00 1.08
CA CYS A 44 -7.70 3.94 1.97
C CYS A 44 -7.43 2.65 1.23
N HIS A 45 -6.28 2.04 1.54
CA HIS A 45 -5.75 0.87 0.86
C HIS A 45 -5.51 -0.26 1.86
N THR A 46 -5.80 -1.49 1.44
CA THR A 46 -5.48 -2.68 2.22
C THR A 46 -4.11 -3.19 1.82
N ILE A 47 -3.21 -3.30 2.79
CA ILE A 47 -1.89 -3.89 2.61
C ILE A 47 -1.80 -5.16 3.46
N TYR A 48 -1.04 -6.14 3.00
CA TYR A 48 -0.78 -7.37 3.74
C TYR A 48 0.57 -7.29 4.44
N LEU A 49 0.57 -7.27 5.77
CA LEU A 49 1.78 -7.34 6.59
C LEU A 49 2.07 -8.79 7.02
N PRO A 50 3.30 -9.14 7.45
CA PRO A 50 3.55 -10.42 8.10
C PRO A 50 2.64 -10.59 9.33
N GLU A 51 2.44 -11.82 9.80
CA GLU A 51 1.65 -12.06 11.00
C GLU A 51 2.18 -11.29 12.22
N PHE A 52 1.26 -10.65 12.95
CA PHE A 52 1.53 -9.90 14.18
C PHE A 52 0.38 -10.07 15.18
N THR A 53 0.68 -9.89 16.47
CA THR A 53 -0.36 -9.81 17.51
C THR A 53 -0.91 -8.39 17.52
N PRO A 54 -2.20 -8.16 17.20
CA PRO A 54 -2.75 -6.81 17.16
C PRO A 54 -2.66 -6.15 18.51
N LYS A 55 -2.11 -4.93 18.51
CA LYS A 55 -2.22 -3.99 19.62
C LYS A 55 -3.06 -2.81 19.14
N PRO A 56 -3.85 -2.17 20.02
CA PRO A 56 -4.43 -0.88 19.68
C PRO A 56 -3.29 0.10 19.39
N ILE A 57 -3.22 0.58 18.16
CA ILE A 57 -2.18 1.51 17.71
C ILE A 57 -2.70 2.95 17.63
N GLY A 58 -4.03 3.12 17.58
CA GLY A 58 -4.71 4.41 17.47
C GLY A 58 -5.14 5.03 18.81
N PRO A 59 -5.69 6.25 18.75
CA PRO A 59 -6.11 7.01 19.92
C PRO A 59 -7.30 6.33 20.60
N VAL A 60 -7.53 6.65 21.88
CA VAL A 60 -8.57 6.01 22.69
C VAL A 60 -9.98 6.22 22.14
N GLU A 61 -10.19 7.32 21.44
CA GLU A 61 -11.43 7.69 20.77
C GLU A 61 -11.69 6.80 19.54
N CYS A 62 -10.66 6.18 18.98
CA CYS A 62 -10.74 5.32 17.80
C CYS A 62 -9.61 4.28 17.75
N LEU A 63 -9.73 3.24 18.58
CA LEU A 63 -8.72 2.18 18.73
C LEU A 63 -8.47 1.36 17.45
N THR A 64 -9.36 1.44 16.46
CA THR A 64 -9.28 0.72 15.18
C THR A 64 -9.11 1.66 13.99
N CYS A 65 -8.85 2.94 14.22
CA CYS A 65 -8.62 3.86 13.11
C CYS A 65 -7.37 3.43 12.33
N PRO A 66 -7.42 3.39 10.99
CA PRO A 66 -6.22 3.20 10.19
C PRO A 66 -5.26 4.39 10.36
N PRO A 67 -3.94 4.15 10.34
CA PRO A 67 -2.99 5.24 10.22
C PRO A 67 -3.22 5.97 8.89
N VAL A 68 -3.00 7.27 8.90
CA VAL A 68 -3.15 8.12 7.73
C VAL A 68 -1.93 9.01 7.54
N PHE A 69 -1.54 9.14 6.27
CA PHE A 69 -0.48 10.03 5.82
C PHE A 69 -1.10 11.24 5.12
N ASP A 70 -0.78 12.43 5.59
CA ASP A 70 -1.02 13.67 4.85
C ASP A 70 0.29 14.11 4.21
N LEU A 71 0.35 14.01 2.89
CA LEU A 71 1.51 14.44 2.12
C LEU A 71 1.29 15.89 1.68
N TRP A 72 2.24 16.77 1.99
CA TRP A 72 2.27 18.09 1.38
C TRP A 72 2.72 17.96 -0.07
N ASP A 73 1.92 18.50 -0.98
CA ASP A 73 2.24 18.61 -2.40
C ASP A 73 1.63 19.87 -3.00
N ARG A 74 2.02 20.19 -4.24
CA ARG A 74 1.44 21.29 -5.02
C ARG A 74 0.77 20.78 -6.28
N VAL A 75 -0.04 19.74 -6.13
CA VAL A 75 -0.70 19.06 -7.24
C VAL A 75 -2.17 19.49 -7.31
N ASP A 76 -2.73 19.54 -8.52
CA ASP A 76 -4.16 19.77 -8.71
C ASP A 76 -4.97 18.73 -7.92
N PRO A 77 -6.06 19.11 -7.20
CA PRO A 77 -6.81 18.17 -6.36
C PRO A 77 -7.29 16.90 -7.08
N GLU A 78 -7.68 17.00 -8.35
CA GLU A 78 -8.08 15.83 -9.16
C GLU A 78 -6.92 14.85 -9.37
N LYS A 79 -5.71 15.37 -9.66
CA LYS A 79 -4.49 14.56 -9.80
C LYS A 79 -4.00 14.03 -8.45
N ARG A 80 -4.26 14.76 -7.36
CA ARG A 80 -3.92 14.34 -6.00
C ARG A 80 -4.58 13.02 -5.64
N PHE A 81 -5.88 12.89 -5.92
CA PHE A 81 -6.58 11.62 -5.73
C PHE A 81 -5.93 10.50 -6.54
N GLU A 82 -5.65 10.72 -7.83
CA GLU A 82 -5.12 9.68 -8.69
C GLU A 82 -3.69 9.24 -8.28
N TYR A 83 -2.78 10.18 -7.98
CA TYR A 83 -1.42 9.78 -7.63
C TYR A 83 -1.36 9.05 -6.29
N LEU A 84 -2.20 9.44 -5.32
CA LEU A 84 -2.29 8.76 -4.03
C LEU A 84 -2.95 7.38 -4.16
N ASP A 85 -3.94 7.20 -5.03
CA ASP A 85 -4.49 5.87 -5.36
C ASP A 85 -3.39 4.97 -5.94
N ARG A 86 -2.57 5.48 -6.87
CA ARG A 86 -1.44 4.74 -7.43
C ARG A 86 -0.39 4.39 -6.37
N LEU A 87 -0.07 5.33 -5.48
CA LEU A 87 0.85 5.10 -4.37
C LEU A 87 0.34 3.98 -3.45
N GLY A 88 -0.92 4.06 -3.02
CA GLY A 88 -1.55 3.06 -2.15
C GLY A 88 -1.67 1.68 -2.79
N ARG A 89 -2.00 1.61 -4.09
CA ARG A 89 -1.99 0.35 -4.86
C ARG A 89 -0.59 -0.24 -4.95
N GLY A 90 0.42 0.58 -5.22
CA GLY A 90 1.82 0.15 -5.24
C GLY A 90 2.22 -0.49 -3.92
N LEU A 91 1.86 0.14 -2.78
CA LEU A 91 2.15 -0.40 -1.46
C LEU A 91 1.37 -1.69 -1.15
N SER A 92 0.12 -1.78 -1.61
CA SER A 92 -0.69 -3.00 -1.48
C SER A 92 -0.06 -4.18 -2.23
N LEU A 93 0.33 -3.97 -3.49
CA LEU A 93 1.04 -4.95 -4.31
C LEU A 93 2.40 -5.33 -3.71
N LEU A 94 3.10 -4.37 -3.10
CA LEU A 94 4.36 -4.63 -2.42
C LEU A 94 4.18 -5.54 -1.20
N GLY A 95 3.12 -5.32 -0.42
CA GLY A 95 2.74 -6.21 0.67
C GLY A 95 2.39 -7.61 0.17
N GLU A 96 1.57 -7.72 -0.88
CA GLU A 96 1.27 -9.01 -1.50
C GLU A 96 2.53 -9.72 -2.02
N ALA A 97 3.46 -8.98 -2.63
CA ALA A 97 4.73 -9.52 -3.11
C ALA A 97 5.56 -10.08 -1.95
N ALA A 98 5.62 -9.37 -0.82
CA ALA A 98 6.36 -9.79 0.36
C ALA A 98 5.76 -11.05 1.03
N GLN A 99 4.46 -11.30 0.84
CA GLN A 99 3.76 -12.46 1.39
C GLN A 99 3.59 -13.62 0.39
N ALA A 100 4.06 -13.47 -0.85
CA ALA A 100 3.90 -14.49 -1.89
C ALA A 100 4.93 -15.62 -1.72
N ALA A 101 4.44 -16.86 -1.59
CA ALA A 101 5.29 -18.05 -1.51
C ALA A 101 5.96 -18.42 -2.85
N ASP A 102 5.31 -18.11 -3.97
CA ASP A 102 5.86 -18.34 -5.31
C ASP A 102 6.77 -17.17 -5.71
N PRO A 103 8.09 -17.40 -5.94
CA PRO A 103 9.02 -16.34 -6.31
C PRO A 103 8.70 -15.68 -7.66
N VAL A 104 8.06 -16.39 -8.60
CA VAL A 104 7.64 -15.80 -9.87
C VAL A 104 6.50 -14.83 -9.66
N LYS A 105 5.50 -15.21 -8.84
CA LYS A 105 4.41 -14.31 -8.43
C LYS A 105 4.94 -13.11 -7.66
N ALA A 106 5.83 -13.32 -6.68
CA ALA A 106 6.43 -12.25 -5.89
C ALA A 106 7.13 -11.22 -6.79
N ARG A 107 7.92 -11.69 -7.76
CA ARG A 107 8.61 -10.80 -8.72
C ARG A 107 7.63 -9.98 -9.56
N ARG A 108 6.60 -10.61 -10.12
CA ARG A 108 5.57 -9.92 -10.94
C ARG A 108 4.80 -8.87 -10.14
N LEU A 109 4.41 -9.20 -8.91
CA LEU A 109 3.74 -8.25 -8.03
C LEU A 109 4.64 -7.06 -7.71
N ARG A 110 5.92 -7.30 -7.45
CA ARG A 110 6.90 -6.24 -7.24
C ARG A 110 7.11 -5.37 -8.49
N GLU A 111 7.23 -5.97 -9.67
CA GLU A 111 7.29 -5.25 -10.96
C GLU A 111 6.05 -4.34 -11.13
N THR A 112 4.86 -4.88 -10.86
CA THR A 112 3.59 -4.12 -10.94
C THR A 112 3.51 -3.01 -9.87
N ALA A 113 4.05 -3.24 -8.68
CA ALA A 113 4.17 -2.22 -7.63
C ALA A 113 5.06 -1.07 -8.11
N THR A 114 6.23 -1.38 -8.67
CA THR A 114 7.14 -0.39 -9.28
C THR A 114 6.44 0.44 -10.35
N GLU A 115 5.66 -0.18 -11.24
CA GLU A 115 4.89 0.54 -12.27
C GLU A 115 3.84 1.50 -11.66
N ASN A 116 3.18 1.11 -10.57
CA ASN A 116 2.24 1.97 -9.86
C ASN A 116 2.96 3.16 -9.21
N PHE A 117 4.09 2.94 -8.54
CA PHE A 117 4.88 4.02 -7.95
C PHE A 117 5.44 4.98 -9.01
N TRP A 118 5.91 4.44 -10.14
CA TRP A 118 6.34 5.24 -11.29
C TRP A 118 5.20 6.07 -11.88
N SER A 119 4.01 5.49 -12.02
CA SER A 119 2.82 6.20 -12.52
C SER A 119 2.34 7.27 -11.53
N SER A 120 2.42 6.99 -10.22
CA SER A 120 2.19 7.96 -9.16
C SER A 120 3.14 9.15 -9.29
N ALA A 121 4.45 8.90 -9.44
CA ALA A 121 5.45 9.93 -9.61
C ALA A 121 5.26 10.79 -10.88
N LYS A 122 4.78 10.17 -11.98
CA LYS A 122 4.43 10.90 -13.22
C LYS A 122 3.32 11.93 -12.99
N LEU A 123 2.30 11.57 -12.23
CA LEU A 123 1.15 12.44 -11.96
C LEU A 123 1.52 13.67 -11.12
N LEU A 124 2.63 13.62 -10.39
CA LEU A 124 3.17 14.76 -9.67
C LEU A 124 3.73 15.84 -10.61
N ASP A 125 4.09 15.50 -11.85
CA ASP A 125 4.58 16.44 -12.87
C ASP A 125 5.71 17.37 -12.35
N GLY A 126 6.68 16.77 -11.65
CA GLY A 126 7.81 17.49 -11.03
C GLY A 126 7.47 18.30 -9.77
N SER A 127 6.22 18.26 -9.28
CA SER A 127 5.84 18.88 -8.01
C SER A 127 6.54 18.22 -6.84
N GLU A 128 7.01 19.04 -5.90
CA GLU A 128 7.61 18.53 -4.66
C GLU A 128 6.55 17.81 -3.81
N VAL A 129 6.94 16.67 -3.22
CA VAL A 129 6.15 15.93 -2.24
C VAL A 129 6.95 15.80 -0.95
N LYS A 130 6.32 16.10 0.17
CA LYS A 130 6.86 15.93 1.53
C LYS A 130 5.82 15.29 2.42
N LEU A 131 6.26 14.67 3.51
CA LEU A 131 5.35 14.36 4.60
C LEU A 131 4.98 15.67 5.31
N ASP A 132 3.70 15.99 5.41
CA ASP A 132 3.23 17.11 6.24
C ASP A 132 2.95 16.61 7.66
N GLN A 133 2.01 15.65 7.75
CA GLN A 133 1.52 15.14 9.02
C GLN A 133 1.18 13.65 8.91
N VAL A 134 1.18 13.00 10.06
CA VAL A 134 0.63 11.66 10.25
C VAL A 134 -0.40 11.69 11.35
N GLY A 135 -1.29 10.71 11.35
CA GLY A 135 -2.28 10.55 12.40
C GLY A 135 -3.17 9.35 12.13
N TRP A 136 -4.44 9.49 12.53
CA TRP A 136 -5.42 8.41 12.46
C TRP A 136 -6.68 8.89 11.72
N ALA A 137 -7.12 8.10 10.74
CA ALA A 137 -8.31 8.43 9.97
C ALA A 137 -9.55 7.82 10.62
N ASP A 138 -10.37 8.65 11.27
CA ASP A 138 -11.71 8.27 11.70
C ASP A 138 -12.65 8.36 10.50
N VAL A 139 -12.57 7.33 9.66
CA VAL A 139 -13.36 7.20 8.42
C VAL A 139 -14.87 7.23 8.72
N LYS A 140 -15.29 6.74 9.89
CA LYS A 140 -16.70 6.69 10.28
C LYS A 140 -17.25 8.08 10.60
N ASN A 141 -16.46 8.91 11.29
CA ASN A 141 -16.89 10.26 11.70
C ASN A 141 -16.32 11.37 10.80
N GLU A 142 -15.63 11.02 9.72
CA GLU A 142 -15.01 11.94 8.76
C GLU A 142 -14.03 12.90 9.47
N LYS A 143 -13.15 12.36 10.32
CA LYS A 143 -12.17 13.16 11.08
C LYS A 143 -10.74 12.67 10.89
N PHE A 144 -9.83 13.62 10.81
CA PHE A 144 -8.40 13.40 10.98
C PHE A 144 -8.08 13.61 12.47
N LEU A 145 -7.60 12.57 13.11
CA LEU A 145 -7.12 12.61 14.48
C LEU A 145 -5.59 12.72 14.40
N GLY A 146 -5.10 13.96 14.32
CA GLY A 146 -3.67 14.23 14.34
C GLY A 146 -3.03 13.72 15.63
N ASP A 147 -1.83 13.18 15.52
CA ASP A 147 -1.08 12.67 16.66
C ASP A 147 -0.02 13.70 17.08
N PRO A 148 -0.15 14.35 18.25
CA PRO A 148 0.83 15.35 18.70
C PRO A 148 2.18 14.73 19.10
N ASP A 149 2.24 13.42 19.33
CA ASP A 149 3.46 12.66 19.61
C ASP A 149 3.46 11.37 18.76
N PRO A 150 3.58 11.52 17.43
CA PRO A 150 3.36 10.42 16.51
C PRO A 150 4.39 9.31 16.71
N GLN A 151 3.93 8.07 16.64
CA GLN A 151 4.81 6.90 16.73
C GLN A 151 5.95 7.02 15.70
N PRO A 152 7.23 6.83 16.09
CA PRO A 152 8.36 7.04 15.19
C PRO A 152 8.29 6.21 13.90
N SER A 153 7.77 4.98 13.98
CA SER A 153 7.58 4.11 12.81
C SER A 153 6.53 4.65 11.83
N LEU A 154 5.49 5.33 12.32
CA LEU A 154 4.49 5.96 11.45
C LEU A 154 5.11 7.15 10.69
N VAL A 155 5.88 8.00 11.39
CA VAL A 155 6.60 9.11 10.74
C VAL A 155 7.60 8.60 9.71
N ALA A 156 8.45 7.64 10.09
CA ALA A 156 9.46 7.06 9.22
C ALA A 156 8.83 6.43 7.96
N SER A 157 7.68 5.77 8.09
CA SER A 157 6.96 5.24 6.94
C SER A 157 6.56 6.35 5.97
N GLY A 158 5.96 7.43 6.48
CA GLY A 158 5.54 8.58 5.66
C GLY A 158 6.71 9.27 4.95
N GLU A 159 7.84 9.45 5.65
CA GLU A 159 9.06 10.01 5.07
C GLU A 159 9.64 9.12 3.97
N ASN A 160 9.62 7.81 4.16
CA ASN A 160 10.06 6.85 3.16
C ASN A 160 9.12 6.80 1.95
N LEU A 161 7.81 6.95 2.13
CA LEU A 161 6.85 7.08 1.02
C LEU A 161 7.14 8.34 0.20
N ALA A 162 7.27 9.50 0.86
CA ALA A 162 7.57 10.77 0.19
C ALA A 162 8.95 10.73 -0.51
N GLY A 163 9.97 10.22 0.17
CA GLY A 163 11.32 10.07 -0.40
C GLY A 163 11.38 9.09 -1.57
N GLY A 164 10.61 8.01 -1.52
CA GLY A 164 10.46 7.07 -2.64
C GLY A 164 9.83 7.73 -3.87
N LEU A 165 8.78 8.54 -3.68
CA LEU A 165 8.18 9.32 -4.76
C LEU A 165 9.18 10.32 -5.36
N GLY A 166 9.93 11.05 -4.54
CA GLY A 166 10.95 11.98 -5.02
C GLY A 166 12.03 11.30 -5.87
N LEU A 167 12.48 10.10 -5.48
CA LEU A 167 13.44 9.32 -6.27
C LEU A 167 12.83 8.80 -7.58
N MET A 168 11.57 8.35 -7.58
CA MET A 168 10.87 8.00 -8.82
C MET A 168 10.73 9.21 -9.75
N GLN A 169 10.49 10.41 -9.21
CA GLN A 169 10.45 11.63 -10.02
C GLN A 169 11.81 11.96 -10.65
N LEU A 170 12.91 11.80 -9.91
CA LEU A 170 14.26 11.99 -10.46
C LEU A 170 14.52 11.00 -11.61
N ALA A 171 14.07 9.76 -11.48
CA ALA A 171 14.22 8.75 -12.51
C ALA A 171 13.46 9.08 -13.82
N LEU A 172 12.35 9.83 -13.78
CA LEU A 172 11.56 10.15 -14.98
C LEU A 172 12.31 10.98 -16.03
N GLY A 173 13.28 11.79 -15.61
CA GLY A 173 14.09 12.64 -16.49
C GLY A 173 15.52 12.15 -16.72
N ASP A 174 15.90 11.01 -16.12
CA ASP A 174 17.26 10.51 -16.14
C ASP A 174 17.49 9.59 -17.36
N PRO A 175 18.55 9.79 -18.17
CA PRO A 175 18.91 8.83 -19.22
C PRO A 175 19.31 7.44 -18.69
N HIS A 176 19.65 7.31 -17.41
CA HIS A 176 19.93 6.05 -16.72
C HIS A 176 19.09 5.97 -15.44
N PRO A 177 17.78 5.69 -15.56
CA PRO A 177 16.83 5.82 -14.45
C PRO A 177 16.99 4.74 -13.35
N GLU A 178 17.67 3.64 -13.65
CA GLU A 178 17.71 2.44 -12.81
C GLU A 178 18.23 2.69 -11.37
N PRO A 179 19.33 3.44 -11.12
CA PRO A 179 19.78 3.70 -9.76
C PRO A 179 18.76 4.45 -8.90
N ASN A 180 18.02 5.38 -9.51
CA ASN A 180 16.97 6.13 -8.82
C ASN A 180 15.73 5.25 -8.57
N ILE A 181 15.36 4.39 -9.52
CA ILE A 181 14.28 3.41 -9.35
C ILE A 181 14.62 2.43 -8.22
N GLU A 182 15.84 1.89 -8.20
CA GLU A 182 16.29 0.96 -7.16
C GLU A 182 16.28 1.62 -5.78
N ALA A 183 16.82 2.83 -5.68
CA ALA A 183 16.79 3.60 -4.44
C ALA A 183 15.36 3.93 -3.99
N ALA A 184 14.46 4.27 -4.92
CA ALA A 184 13.06 4.51 -4.63
C ALA A 184 12.37 3.25 -4.09
N MET A 185 12.58 2.10 -4.74
CA MET A 185 12.02 0.83 -4.28
C MET A 185 12.54 0.44 -2.90
N ALA A 186 13.81 0.72 -2.58
CA ALA A 186 14.34 0.51 -1.24
C ALA A 186 13.65 1.38 -0.18
N ARG A 187 13.26 2.62 -0.53
CA ARG A 187 12.46 3.48 0.33
C ARG A 187 11.05 2.92 0.54
N PHE A 188 10.37 2.50 -0.52
CA PHE A 188 9.04 1.89 -0.39
C PHE A 188 9.06 0.58 0.42
N ASP A 189 10.10 -0.24 0.26
CA ASP A 189 10.33 -1.42 1.10
C ASP A 189 10.51 -1.05 2.58
N GLN A 190 11.24 0.04 2.86
CA GLN A 190 11.42 0.50 4.22
C GLN A 190 10.12 1.04 4.80
N ALA A 191 9.34 1.82 4.04
CA ALA A 191 8.02 2.29 4.47
C ALA A 191 7.08 1.14 4.85
N TYR A 192 7.09 0.05 4.06
CA TYR A 192 6.35 -1.17 4.34
C TYR A 192 6.82 -1.85 5.65
N LYS A 193 8.13 -1.93 5.89
CA LYS A 193 8.68 -2.49 7.14
C LYS A 193 8.32 -1.64 8.35
N ASP A 194 8.38 -0.31 8.21
CA ASP A 194 8.03 0.64 9.27
C ASP A 194 6.56 0.49 9.67
N LEU A 195 5.65 0.25 8.70
CA LEU A 195 4.26 -0.15 8.99
C LEU A 195 4.18 -1.47 9.74
N GLY A 196 4.98 -2.47 9.35
CA GLY A 196 5.13 -3.72 10.12
C GLY A 196 5.47 -3.47 11.59
N THR A 197 6.44 -2.58 11.86
CA THR A 197 6.82 -2.17 13.21
C THR A 197 5.68 -1.48 13.95
N LEU A 198 4.99 -0.53 13.30
CA LEU A 198 3.83 0.16 13.86
C LEU A 198 2.78 -0.82 14.36
N PHE A 199 2.38 -1.80 13.54
CA PHE A 199 1.32 -2.74 13.88
C PHE A 199 1.73 -3.84 14.87
N ALA A 200 3.03 -4.18 14.95
CA ALA A 200 3.55 -5.14 15.93
C ALA A 200 3.68 -4.55 17.36
N GLY A 201 3.84 -3.23 17.46
CA GLY A 201 3.99 -2.44 18.69
C GLY A 201 5.29 -2.69 19.42
#